data_AF-A0A8S0YRU0-F1
#
_entry.id   AF-A0A8S0YRU0-F1
#
_cell.length_a   1.000
_cell.length_b   1.000
_cell.length_c   1.000
_cell.angle_alpha   90.00
_cell.angle_beta   90.00
_cell.angle_gamma   90.00
#
_symmetry.space_group_name_H-M   'P 1'
#
loop_
_entity.id
_entity.type
_entity.pdbx_description
1 polymer ?
#
loop_
_entity_poly.entity_id
_entity_poly.type
_entity_poly.pdbx_seq_one_letter_code
_entity_poly.pdbx_strand_id
1 'polypeptide(L)'
;MIQPDYPSAMGLLAHLNSDELKEMLNDDTKFDSVLKDVKQVKDWETEREMTIASNRSLAEFNLSKEPDLEDLKAQVQQKSETGEQLCSRIQELFEDYKTKSAGISVDTTQALLQTAAAESEEQTENLAQDFLSGKIPVEKFLEDFEPARKNMHLRKFKADKMADLIRTGAHSSFGNGIARPYLPYPSFGQPQGPPNVPYPIGPLNMPMPGMYGNHF
;
A
#
# COMPACT_ATOMS: atom_id res chain seq x y z
N MET A 1 -11.53 49.49 21.60
CA MET A 1 -12.13 50.60 20.82
C MET A 1 -10.99 51.38 20.21
N ILE A 2 -10.98 51.52 18.90
CA ILE A 2 -10.02 52.37 18.20
C ILE A 2 -10.39 53.82 18.53
N GLN A 3 -9.49 54.56 19.17
CA GLN A 3 -9.71 55.98 19.42
C GLN A 3 -9.25 56.80 18.20
N PRO A 4 -10.07 57.71 17.69
CA PRO A 4 -9.68 58.58 16.61
C PRO A 4 -8.59 59.57 17.04
N ASP A 5 -7.61 59.77 16.17
CA ASP A 5 -6.47 60.67 16.37
C ASP A 5 -6.88 62.14 16.13
N TYR A 6 -7.64 62.69 17.09
CA TYR A 6 -8.08 64.08 17.05
C TYR A 6 -6.92 65.09 16.95
N PRO A 7 -5.78 64.93 17.65
CA PRO A 7 -4.65 65.85 17.52
C PRO A 7 -4.11 65.95 16.09
N SER A 8 -3.94 64.82 15.40
CA SER A 8 -3.47 64.82 14.00
C SER A 8 -4.48 65.46 13.06
N ALA A 9 -5.79 65.24 13.27
CA ALA A 9 -6.84 65.87 12.46
C ALA A 9 -6.93 67.38 12.71
N MET A 10 -6.86 67.81 13.98
CA MET A 10 -6.91 69.23 14.35
C MET A 10 -5.68 70.00 13.87
N GLY A 11 -4.50 69.37 13.81
CA GLY A 11 -3.30 69.98 13.23
C GLY A 11 -3.44 70.33 11.75
N LEU A 12 -4.19 69.53 10.97
CA LEU A 12 -4.49 69.82 9.57
C LEU A 12 -5.49 70.97 9.42
N LEU A 13 -6.46 71.06 10.33
CA LEU A 13 -7.50 72.10 10.32
C LEU A 13 -7.04 73.45 10.87
N ALA A 14 -6.01 73.47 11.74
CA ALA A 14 -5.53 74.68 12.41
C ALA A 14 -4.94 75.74 11.46
N HIS A 15 -4.61 75.38 10.23
CA HIS A 15 -4.04 76.27 9.21
C HIS A 15 -5.08 76.86 8.25
N LEU A 16 -6.36 76.46 8.36
CA LEU A 16 -7.45 76.92 7.50
C LEU A 16 -8.13 78.16 8.07
N ASN A 17 -8.58 79.07 7.19
CA ASN A 17 -9.32 80.27 7.58
C ASN A 17 -10.84 80.00 7.73
N SER A 18 -11.59 80.97 8.25
CA SER A 18 -13.03 80.78 8.53
C SER A 18 -13.88 80.53 7.29
N ASP A 19 -13.49 81.03 6.11
CA ASP A 19 -14.24 80.82 4.88
C ASP A 19 -13.93 79.44 4.30
N GLU A 20 -12.68 78.98 4.37
CA GLU A 20 -12.25 77.62 3.99
C GLU A 20 -12.88 76.55 4.89
N LEU A 21 -12.96 76.79 6.21
CA LEU A 21 -13.61 75.88 7.15
C LEU A 21 -15.13 75.80 6.91
N LYS A 22 -15.78 76.93 6.59
CA LYS A 22 -17.20 76.94 6.22
C LYS A 22 -17.43 76.24 4.88
N GLU A 23 -16.52 76.40 3.93
CA GLU A 23 -16.62 75.73 2.65
C GLU A 23 -16.49 74.21 2.81
N MET A 24 -15.50 73.75 3.60
CA MET A 24 -15.33 72.33 3.92
C MET A 24 -16.51 71.75 4.72
N LEU A 25 -17.14 72.53 5.61
CA LEU A 25 -18.34 72.10 6.34
C LEU A 25 -19.55 71.89 5.42
N ASN A 26 -19.61 72.60 4.29
CA ASN A 26 -20.73 72.55 3.35
C ASN A 26 -20.45 71.70 2.10
N ASP A 27 -19.25 71.16 1.96
CA ASP A 27 -18.83 70.31 0.83
C ASP A 27 -18.18 69.02 1.35
N ASP A 28 -18.99 67.95 1.36
CA ASP A 28 -18.59 66.62 1.81
C ASP A 28 -17.37 66.08 1.04
N THR A 29 -17.20 66.46 -0.23
CA THR A 29 -16.06 65.98 -1.03
C THR A 29 -14.74 66.62 -0.60
N LYS A 30 -14.77 67.90 -0.20
CA LYS A 30 -13.63 68.60 0.38
C LYS A 30 -13.31 68.05 1.77
N PHE A 31 -14.34 67.79 2.57
CA PHE A 31 -14.17 67.16 3.87
C PHE A 31 -13.51 65.77 3.76
N ASP A 32 -14.00 64.92 2.85
CA ASP A 32 -13.42 63.59 2.59
C ASP A 32 -11.96 63.67 2.12
N SER A 33 -11.61 64.69 1.33
CA SER A 33 -10.23 64.92 0.89
C SER A 33 -9.30 65.20 2.07
N VAL A 34 -9.71 66.09 2.99
CA VAL A 34 -8.93 66.40 4.19
C VAL A 34 -8.89 65.22 5.15
N LEU A 35 -9.96 64.44 5.25
CA LEU A 35 -10.03 63.24 6.08
C LEU A 35 -9.06 62.15 5.59
N LYS A 36 -8.91 61.97 4.27
CA LYS A 36 -7.89 61.09 3.68
C LYS A 36 -6.46 61.54 4.00
N ASP A 37 -6.26 62.80 4.36
CA ASP A 37 -4.95 63.33 4.72
C ASP A 37 -4.57 63.10 6.19
N VAL A 38 -5.53 62.73 7.05
CA VAL A 38 -5.28 62.37 8.45
C VAL A 38 -4.38 61.15 8.51
N LYS A 39 -3.31 61.24 9.32
CA LYS A 39 -2.28 60.19 9.43
C LYS A 39 -2.88 58.81 9.73
N GLN A 40 -3.81 58.73 10.66
CA GLN A 40 -4.49 57.49 11.03
C GLN A 40 -5.25 56.85 9.84
N VAL A 41 -5.90 57.66 9.01
CA VAL A 41 -6.63 57.18 7.81
C VAL A 41 -5.65 56.70 6.73
N LYS A 42 -4.55 57.42 6.52
CA LYS A 42 -3.47 57.00 5.60
C LYS A 42 -2.81 55.69 6.02
N ASP A 43 -2.53 55.54 7.32
CA ASP A 43 -1.92 54.33 7.86
C ASP A 43 -2.85 53.12 7.64
N TRP A 44 -4.16 53.27 7.88
CA TRP A 44 -5.15 52.22 7.61
C TRP A 44 -5.32 51.91 6.13
N GLU A 45 -5.31 52.93 5.27
CA GLU A 45 -5.37 52.74 3.82
C GLU A 45 -4.16 51.93 3.33
N THR A 46 -2.98 52.25 3.85
CA THR A 46 -1.73 51.54 3.53
C THR A 46 -1.77 50.10 4.05
N GLU A 47 -2.22 49.87 5.28
CA GLU A 47 -2.37 48.53 5.85
C GLU A 47 -3.40 47.69 5.07
N ARG A 48 -4.51 48.30 4.65
CA ARG A 48 -5.51 47.67 3.79
C ARG A 48 -4.88 47.25 2.47
N GLU A 49 -4.17 48.15 1.80
CA GLU A 49 -3.56 47.86 0.51
C GLU A 49 -2.47 46.79 0.62
N MET A 50 -1.62 46.84 1.66
CA MET A 50 -0.64 45.79 1.94
C MET A 50 -1.31 44.43 2.18
N THR A 51 -2.43 44.41 2.91
CA THR A 51 -3.18 43.17 3.18
C THR A 51 -3.82 42.62 1.91
N ILE A 52 -4.41 43.47 1.08
CA ILE A 52 -4.99 43.08 -0.21
C ILE A 52 -3.90 42.53 -1.13
N ALA A 53 -2.76 43.22 -1.26
CA ALA A 53 -1.64 42.78 -2.07
C ALA A 53 -1.07 41.43 -1.59
N SER A 54 -0.93 41.26 -0.27
CA SER A 54 -0.46 40.01 0.34
C SER A 54 -1.44 38.86 0.11
N ASN A 55 -2.73 39.08 0.37
CA ASN A 55 -3.77 38.08 0.13
C ASN A 55 -3.84 37.67 -1.34
N ARG A 56 -3.77 38.65 -2.25
CA ARG A 56 -3.73 38.41 -3.69
C ARG A 56 -2.52 37.57 -4.08
N SER A 57 -1.33 37.94 -3.61
CA SER A 57 -0.10 37.19 -3.90
C SER A 57 -0.19 35.75 -3.40
N LEU A 58 -0.77 35.52 -2.22
CA LEU A 58 -0.98 34.19 -1.67
C LEU A 58 -2.01 33.40 -2.48
N ALA A 59 -3.10 34.03 -2.90
CA ALA A 59 -4.12 33.40 -3.74
C ALA A 59 -3.53 33.00 -5.11
N GLU A 60 -2.77 33.89 -5.75
CA GLU A 60 -2.08 33.60 -7.01
C GLU A 60 -1.06 32.48 -6.85
N PHE A 61 -0.30 32.45 -5.75
CA PHE A 61 0.61 31.35 -5.44
C PHE A 61 -0.14 30.02 -5.24
N ASN A 62 -1.24 30.01 -4.48
CA ASN A 62 -2.05 28.81 -4.27
C ASN A 62 -2.63 28.28 -5.58
N LEU A 63 -3.16 29.17 -6.43
CA LEU A 63 -3.65 28.80 -7.77
C LEU A 63 -2.53 28.26 -8.66
N SER A 64 -1.30 28.79 -8.53
CA SER A 64 -0.15 28.26 -9.27
C SER A 64 0.24 26.83 -8.86
N LYS A 65 -0.18 26.38 -7.67
CA LYS A 65 0.09 25.03 -7.15
C LYS A 65 -1.01 24.02 -7.44
N GLU A 66 -2.19 24.49 -7.79
CA GLU A 66 -3.30 23.62 -8.22
C GLU A 66 -2.95 22.63 -9.33
N PRO A 67 -2.27 23.02 -10.45
CA PRO A 67 -1.94 22.06 -11.51
C PRO A 67 -0.96 20.98 -11.05
N ASP A 68 0.06 21.35 -10.26
CA ASP A 68 1.03 20.40 -9.70
C ASP A 68 0.35 19.38 -8.77
N LEU A 69 -0.60 19.85 -7.95
CA LEU A 69 -1.36 19.01 -7.02
C LEU A 69 -2.30 18.06 -7.75
N GLU A 70 -2.99 18.53 -8.79
CA GLU A 70 -3.90 17.67 -9.57
C GLU A 70 -3.12 16.62 -10.36
N ASP A 71 -1.96 16.96 -10.93
CA ASP A 71 -1.08 15.99 -11.58
C ASP A 71 -0.56 14.95 -10.58
N LEU A 72 -0.09 15.38 -9.41
CA LEU A 72 0.41 14.45 -8.40
C LEU A 72 -0.69 13.52 -7.87
N LYS A 73 -1.91 14.05 -7.69
CA LYS A 73 -3.09 13.26 -7.32
C LYS A 73 -3.45 12.24 -8.39
N ALA A 74 -3.41 12.61 -9.67
CA ALA A 74 -3.64 11.69 -10.79
C ALA A 74 -2.56 10.59 -10.83
N GLN A 75 -1.28 10.93 -10.60
CA GLN A 75 -0.20 9.96 -10.53
C GLN A 75 -0.36 8.98 -9.35
N VAL A 76 -0.78 9.47 -8.18
CA VAL A 76 -1.05 8.62 -7.00
C VAL A 76 -2.21 7.68 -7.29
N GLN A 77 -3.29 8.18 -7.88
CA GLN A 77 -4.44 7.36 -8.26
C GLN A 77 -4.03 6.26 -9.26
N GLN A 78 -3.31 6.60 -10.32
CA GLN A 78 -2.83 5.65 -11.30
C GLN A 78 -1.96 4.56 -10.65
N LYS A 79 -1.00 4.95 -9.79
CA LYS A 79 -0.14 3.99 -9.09
C LYS A 79 -0.95 3.11 -8.14
N SER A 80 -1.93 3.65 -7.45
CA SER A 80 -2.82 2.88 -6.58
C SER A 80 -3.60 1.83 -7.38
N GLU A 81 -4.22 2.22 -8.50
CA GLU A 81 -4.97 1.32 -9.37
C GLU A 81 -4.08 0.21 -9.94
N THR A 82 -2.87 0.55 -10.41
CA THR A 82 -1.92 -0.48 -10.89
C THR A 82 -1.47 -1.42 -9.76
N GLY A 83 -1.28 -0.92 -8.55
CA GLY A 83 -0.97 -1.74 -7.37
C GLY A 83 -2.10 -2.72 -7.03
N GLU A 84 -3.35 -2.26 -7.06
CA GLU A 84 -4.52 -3.09 -6.82
C GLU A 84 -4.67 -4.19 -7.89
N GLN A 85 -4.45 -3.86 -9.16
CA GLN A 85 -4.44 -4.84 -10.26
C GLN A 85 -3.34 -5.90 -10.08
N LEU A 86 -2.13 -5.48 -9.70
CA LEU A 86 -1.03 -6.41 -9.43
C LEU A 86 -1.33 -7.33 -8.24
N CYS A 87 -1.86 -6.78 -7.15
CA CYS A 87 -2.28 -7.57 -5.99
C CYS A 87 -3.35 -8.61 -6.36
N SER A 88 -4.36 -8.19 -7.13
CA SER A 88 -5.41 -9.07 -7.63
C SER A 88 -4.83 -10.19 -8.49
N ARG A 89 -3.91 -9.84 -9.40
CA ARG A 89 -3.22 -10.81 -10.26
C ARG A 89 -2.37 -11.80 -9.47
N ILE A 90 -1.67 -11.35 -8.44
CA ILE A 90 -0.91 -12.22 -7.54
C ILE A 90 -1.84 -13.17 -6.81
N GLN A 91 -2.98 -12.68 -6.32
CA GLN A 91 -3.96 -13.51 -5.62
C GLN A 91 -4.54 -14.59 -6.53
N GLU A 92 -4.88 -14.26 -7.78
CA GLU A 92 -5.28 -15.25 -8.79
C GLU A 92 -4.20 -16.29 -9.04
N LEU A 93 -2.95 -15.85 -9.27
CA LEU A 93 -1.81 -16.77 -9.47
C LEU A 93 -1.58 -17.67 -8.26
N PHE A 94 -1.79 -17.15 -7.06
CA PHE A 94 -1.65 -17.89 -5.82
C PHE A 94 -2.73 -18.96 -5.68
N GLU A 95 -4.00 -18.63 -5.97
CA GLU A 95 -5.09 -19.62 -5.97
C GLU A 95 -4.93 -20.66 -7.08
N ASP A 96 -4.48 -20.27 -8.29
CA ASP A 96 -4.11 -21.19 -9.36
C ASP A 96 -2.96 -22.12 -8.94
N TYR A 97 -1.94 -21.59 -8.27
CA TYR A 97 -0.85 -22.39 -7.74
C TYR A 97 -1.35 -23.34 -6.65
N LYS A 98 -2.18 -22.85 -5.75
CA LYS A 98 -2.75 -23.62 -4.63
C LYS A 98 -3.65 -24.73 -5.14
N THR A 99 -4.48 -24.51 -6.16
CA THR A 99 -5.32 -25.55 -6.77
C THR A 99 -4.47 -26.60 -7.49
N LYS A 100 -3.42 -26.21 -8.22
CA LYS A 100 -2.49 -27.14 -8.87
C LYS A 100 -1.62 -27.93 -7.90
N SER A 101 -1.27 -27.33 -6.75
CA SER A 101 -0.48 -27.98 -5.69
C SER A 101 -1.34 -28.71 -4.66
N ALA A 102 -2.63 -28.38 -4.55
CA ALA A 102 -3.60 -29.06 -3.70
C ALA A 102 -3.72 -30.52 -4.15
N GLY A 103 -3.17 -31.42 -3.35
CA GLY A 103 -3.17 -32.87 -3.61
C GLY A 103 -1.81 -33.45 -4.01
N ILE A 104 -0.82 -32.61 -4.35
CA ILE A 104 0.54 -33.06 -4.68
C ILE A 104 1.49 -32.61 -3.57
N SER A 105 1.18 -32.96 -2.32
CA SER A 105 2.19 -32.86 -1.28
C SER A 105 3.26 -33.91 -1.53
N VAL A 106 4.51 -33.61 -1.18
CA VAL A 106 5.62 -34.54 -1.32
C VAL A 106 5.37 -35.79 -0.49
N ASP A 107 4.80 -35.64 0.71
CA ASP A 107 4.40 -36.75 1.58
C ASP A 107 3.26 -37.59 0.99
N THR A 108 2.24 -36.94 0.40
CA THR A 108 1.15 -37.65 -0.30
C THR A 108 1.69 -38.44 -1.49
N THR A 109 2.61 -37.86 -2.25
CA THR A 109 3.23 -38.52 -3.41
C THR A 109 4.09 -39.71 -2.98
N GLN A 110 4.83 -39.57 -1.87
CA GLN A 110 5.63 -40.65 -1.29
C GLN A 110 4.74 -41.79 -0.80
N ALA A 111 3.65 -41.49 -0.09
CA ALA A 111 2.69 -42.49 0.37
C ALA A 111 2.05 -43.25 -0.82
N LEU A 112 1.60 -42.53 -1.86
CA LEU A 112 1.05 -43.14 -3.07
C LEU A 112 2.06 -44.05 -3.78
N LEU A 113 3.33 -43.63 -3.86
CA LEU A 113 4.38 -44.43 -4.49
C LEU A 113 4.71 -45.70 -3.67
N GLN A 114 4.67 -45.62 -2.34
CA GLN A 114 4.82 -46.78 -1.46
C GLN A 114 3.65 -47.76 -1.62
N THR A 115 2.42 -47.28 -1.67
CA THR A 115 1.23 -48.10 -1.95
C THR A 115 1.37 -48.80 -3.30
N ALA A 116 1.71 -48.06 -4.36
CA ALA A 116 1.90 -48.63 -5.70
C ALA A 116 3.06 -49.63 -5.79
N ALA A 117 4.09 -49.50 -4.93
CA ALA A 117 5.17 -50.48 -4.81
C ALA A 117 4.69 -51.75 -4.12
N ALA A 118 3.93 -51.63 -3.03
CA ALA A 118 3.34 -52.75 -2.30
C ALA A 118 2.34 -53.54 -3.15
N GLU A 119 1.46 -52.85 -3.88
CA GLU A 119 0.53 -53.47 -4.84
C GLU A 119 1.27 -54.25 -5.94
N SER A 120 2.39 -53.72 -6.44
CA SER A 120 3.21 -54.42 -7.43
C SER A 120 3.94 -55.63 -6.83
N GLU A 121 4.35 -55.54 -5.57
CA GLU A 121 4.95 -56.66 -4.83
C GLU A 121 3.94 -57.80 -4.67
N GLU A 122 2.71 -57.49 -4.24
CA GLU A 122 1.60 -58.45 -4.16
C GLU A 122 1.28 -59.09 -5.52
N GLN A 123 1.19 -58.29 -6.59
CA GLN A 123 0.97 -58.82 -7.94
C GLN A 123 2.05 -59.81 -8.37
N THR A 124 3.32 -59.50 -8.10
CA THR A 124 4.42 -60.43 -8.43
C THR A 124 4.41 -61.68 -7.58
N GLU A 125 3.99 -61.58 -6.31
CA GLU A 125 3.87 -62.75 -5.42
C GLU A 125 2.72 -63.66 -5.86
N ASN A 126 1.59 -63.09 -6.27
CA ASN A 126 0.47 -63.84 -6.84
C ASN A 126 0.89 -64.58 -8.13
N LEU A 127 1.66 -63.93 -9.02
CA LEU A 127 2.23 -64.58 -10.21
C LEU A 127 3.17 -65.75 -9.84
N ALA A 128 4.03 -65.56 -8.83
CA ALA A 128 4.90 -66.63 -8.34
C ALA A 128 4.08 -67.80 -7.77
N GLN A 129 3.04 -67.52 -7.00
CA GLN A 129 2.19 -68.54 -6.42
C GLN A 129 1.35 -69.30 -7.46
N ASP A 130 0.86 -68.61 -8.49
CA ASP A 130 0.16 -69.25 -9.61
C ASP A 130 1.09 -70.18 -10.40
N PHE A 131 2.37 -69.82 -10.54
CA PHE A 131 3.37 -70.71 -11.14
C PHE A 131 3.65 -71.93 -10.25
N LEU A 132 3.89 -71.74 -8.94
CA LEU A 132 4.16 -72.83 -8.01
C LEU A 132 2.99 -73.80 -7.84
N SER A 133 1.76 -73.31 -8.01
CA SER A 133 0.54 -74.13 -7.99
C SER A 133 0.21 -74.77 -9.35
N GLY A 134 1.03 -74.53 -10.38
CA GLY A 134 0.86 -75.11 -11.72
C GLY A 134 -0.28 -74.50 -12.54
N LYS A 135 -0.83 -73.33 -12.15
CA LYS A 135 -1.89 -72.64 -12.89
C LYS A 135 -1.39 -71.95 -14.15
N ILE A 136 -0.11 -71.61 -14.21
CA ILE A 136 0.54 -70.99 -15.38
C ILE A 136 1.78 -71.79 -15.81
N PRO A 137 2.04 -71.91 -17.12
CA PRO A 137 3.24 -72.57 -17.64
C PRO A 137 4.49 -71.69 -17.50
N VAL A 138 5.68 -72.29 -17.66
CA VAL A 138 6.96 -71.61 -17.41
C VAL A 138 7.19 -70.46 -18.38
N GLU A 139 6.81 -70.60 -19.66
CA GLU A 139 6.96 -69.55 -20.67
C GLU A 139 6.17 -68.29 -20.31
N LYS A 140 4.92 -68.47 -19.88
CA LYS A 140 4.05 -67.35 -19.45
C LYS A 140 4.58 -66.70 -18.17
N PHE A 141 5.05 -67.51 -17.22
CA PHE A 141 5.66 -66.99 -16.00
C PHE A 141 6.86 -66.10 -16.31
N LEU A 142 7.77 -66.54 -17.18
CA LEU A 142 8.95 -65.73 -17.54
C LEU A 142 8.57 -64.43 -18.25
N GLU A 143 7.60 -64.49 -19.17
CA GLU A 143 7.10 -63.32 -19.91
C GLU A 143 6.48 -62.27 -18.98
N ASP A 144 5.66 -62.68 -18.00
CA ASP A 144 4.92 -61.76 -17.12
C ASP A 144 5.71 -61.35 -15.86
N PHE A 145 6.46 -62.28 -15.25
CA PHE A 145 7.10 -62.07 -13.95
C PHE A 145 8.33 -61.17 -14.02
N GLU A 146 9.22 -61.37 -15.01
CA GLU A 146 10.44 -60.56 -15.13
C GLU A 146 10.14 -59.04 -15.23
N PRO A 147 9.30 -58.57 -16.17
CA PRO A 147 9.01 -57.14 -16.28
C PRO A 147 8.25 -56.62 -15.07
N ALA A 148 7.32 -57.39 -14.49
CA ALA A 148 6.57 -57.00 -13.31
C ALA A 148 7.50 -56.84 -12.08
N ARG A 149 8.41 -57.80 -11.87
CA ARG A 149 9.37 -57.77 -10.75
C ARG A 149 10.38 -56.64 -10.90
N LYS A 150 10.84 -56.36 -12.13
CA LYS A 150 11.67 -55.19 -12.42
C LYS A 150 10.94 -53.89 -12.10
N ASN A 151 9.67 -53.77 -12.49
CA ASN A 151 8.87 -52.57 -12.20
C ASN A 151 8.67 -52.36 -10.69
N MET A 152 8.35 -53.44 -9.96
CA MET A 152 8.24 -53.43 -8.50
C MET A 152 9.54 -52.94 -7.85
N HIS A 153 10.69 -53.50 -8.20
CA HIS A 153 11.98 -53.07 -7.64
C HIS A 153 12.29 -51.60 -7.94
N LEU A 154 11.96 -51.13 -9.15
CA LEU A 154 12.11 -49.71 -9.50
C LEU A 154 11.21 -48.80 -8.66
N ARG A 155 9.94 -49.18 -8.43
CA ARG A 155 9.02 -48.41 -7.59
C ARG A 155 9.49 -48.38 -6.14
N LYS A 156 9.89 -49.52 -5.60
CA LYS A 156 10.44 -49.65 -4.23
C LYS A 156 11.68 -48.78 -4.04
N PHE A 157 12.64 -48.88 -4.95
CA PHE A 157 13.85 -48.04 -4.92
C PHE A 157 13.52 -46.54 -5.01
N LYS A 158 12.60 -46.15 -5.90
CA LYS A 158 12.17 -44.74 -6.02
C LYS A 158 11.46 -44.26 -4.76
N ALA A 159 10.63 -45.08 -4.12
CA ALA A 159 9.96 -44.76 -2.87
C ALA A 159 10.97 -44.54 -1.72
N ASP A 160 11.94 -45.44 -1.60
CA ASP A 160 13.00 -45.36 -0.58
C ASP A 160 13.88 -44.13 -0.80
N LYS A 161 14.27 -43.86 -2.05
CA LYS A 161 15.05 -42.66 -2.39
C LYS A 161 14.27 -41.38 -2.18
N MET A 162 12.98 -41.36 -2.46
CA MET A 162 12.12 -40.22 -2.15
C MET A 162 12.05 -40.00 -0.64
N ALA A 163 11.90 -41.05 0.17
CA ALA A 163 11.93 -40.94 1.62
C ALA A 163 13.29 -40.44 2.15
N ASP A 164 14.41 -40.90 1.58
CA ASP A 164 15.75 -40.40 1.88
C ASP A 164 15.86 -38.89 1.59
N LEU A 165 15.37 -38.45 0.42
CA LEU A 165 15.40 -37.04 -0.01
C LEU A 165 14.51 -36.15 0.85
N ILE A 166 13.34 -36.63 1.30
CA ILE A 166 12.47 -35.89 2.23
C ILE A 166 13.19 -35.71 3.57
N ARG A 167 13.78 -36.79 4.11
CA ARG A 167 14.53 -36.75 5.38
C ARG A 167 15.75 -35.83 5.30
N THR A 168 16.55 -35.94 4.25
CA THR A 168 17.77 -35.13 4.07
C THR A 168 17.45 -33.69 3.67
N GLY A 169 16.45 -33.48 2.82
CA GLY A 169 15.94 -32.18 2.39
C GLY A 169 15.47 -31.31 3.55
N ALA A 170 14.83 -31.92 4.56
CA ALA A 170 14.44 -31.24 5.81
C ALA A 170 15.66 -30.74 6.62
N HIS A 171 16.81 -31.42 6.53
CA HIS A 171 18.06 -31.04 7.21
C HIS A 171 18.91 -30.04 6.42
N SER A 172 18.65 -29.84 5.13
CA SER A 172 19.34 -28.88 4.25
C SER A 172 18.60 -27.55 4.08
N SER A 173 17.81 -27.12 5.07
CA SER A 173 17.21 -25.77 5.11
C SER A 173 18.23 -24.61 5.24
N PHE A 174 19.53 -24.87 5.02
CA PHE A 174 20.59 -23.86 4.95
C PHE A 174 21.50 -23.99 3.71
N GLY A 175 21.00 -24.50 2.57
CA GLY A 175 21.86 -24.55 1.39
C GLY A 175 21.23 -25.09 0.13
N ASN A 176 20.29 -24.36 -0.47
CA ASN A 176 20.21 -24.32 -1.93
C ASN A 176 19.47 -23.06 -2.38
N GLY A 177 20.18 -22.23 -3.16
CA GLY A 177 19.83 -20.86 -3.52
C GLY A 177 18.69 -20.71 -4.52
N ILE A 178 17.55 -21.35 -4.28
CA ILE A 178 16.29 -20.91 -4.89
C ILE A 178 15.61 -20.04 -3.85
N ALA A 179 15.84 -18.74 -3.98
CA ALA A 179 15.12 -17.72 -3.24
C ALA A 179 13.62 -18.03 -3.35
N ARG A 180 12.99 -18.39 -2.21
CA ARG A 180 11.55 -18.22 -2.08
C ARG A 180 11.26 -16.78 -2.51
N PRO A 181 10.34 -16.51 -3.45
CA PRO A 181 9.99 -15.14 -3.76
C PRO A 181 9.51 -14.52 -2.45
N TYR A 182 10.34 -13.64 -1.92
CA TYR A 182 10.08 -12.88 -0.72
C TYR A 182 8.86 -12.03 -1.06
N LEU A 183 7.67 -12.48 -0.67
CA LEU A 183 6.52 -11.60 -0.61
C LEU A 183 6.89 -10.56 0.46
N PRO A 184 7.00 -9.26 0.10
CA PRO A 184 7.32 -8.24 1.07
C PRO A 184 6.06 -8.02 1.91
N TYR A 185 5.90 -8.82 2.96
CA TYR A 185 4.99 -8.44 4.03
C TYR A 185 5.63 -7.26 4.75
N PRO A 186 4.96 -6.09 4.87
CA PRO A 186 5.51 -4.97 5.61
C PRO A 186 5.55 -5.38 7.08
N SER A 187 6.75 -5.71 7.56
CA SER A 187 7.03 -5.87 8.98
C SER A 187 6.95 -4.49 9.61
N PHE A 188 5.81 -4.17 10.22
CA PHE A 188 5.71 -3.08 11.17
C PHE A 188 6.53 -3.45 12.41
N GLY A 189 7.82 -3.12 12.36
CA GLY A 189 8.69 -3.11 13.52
C GLY A 189 8.16 -2.10 14.54
N GLN A 190 8.14 -2.51 15.80
CA GLN A 190 7.89 -1.65 16.95
C GLN A 190 8.81 -0.42 16.88
N PRO A 191 8.30 0.82 16.98
CA PRO A 191 9.16 2.00 16.89
C PRO A 191 9.99 2.13 18.17
N GLN A 192 11.31 2.05 18.02
CA GLN A 192 12.22 2.69 18.97
C GLN A 192 11.97 4.20 18.97
N GLY A 193 12.03 4.79 20.16
CA GLY A 193 11.56 6.14 20.47
C GLY A 193 12.14 7.26 19.59
N PRO A 194 11.43 8.41 19.52
CA PRO A 194 11.70 9.41 18.51
C PRO A 194 12.91 10.30 18.88
N PRO A 195 13.68 10.78 17.89
CA PRO A 195 14.52 11.95 18.06
C PRO A 195 13.62 13.20 18.12
N ASN A 196 13.97 14.09 19.03
CA ASN A 196 13.24 15.31 19.40
C ASN A 196 13.14 16.28 18.20
N VAL A 197 11.92 16.53 17.70
CA VAL A 197 11.63 17.62 16.74
C VAL A 197 10.53 18.54 17.32
N PRO A 198 10.64 19.86 17.18
CA PRO A 198 9.77 20.81 17.88
C PRO A 198 8.54 21.18 17.02
N TYR A 199 7.42 20.47 17.19
CA TYR A 199 6.10 20.93 16.72
C TYR A 199 4.99 20.59 17.73
N PRO A 200 3.91 21.39 17.79
CA PRO A 200 2.97 21.40 18.90
C PRO A 200 2.05 20.18 18.90
N ILE A 201 2.08 19.44 20.01
CA ILE A 201 1.18 18.33 20.33
C ILE A 201 -0.17 18.87 20.83
N GLY A 202 -1.17 18.90 19.96
CA GLY A 202 -2.59 19.04 20.31
C GLY A 202 -3.39 17.87 19.72
N PRO A 203 -4.54 17.49 20.31
CA PRO A 203 -5.30 16.33 19.84
C PRO A 203 -5.93 16.62 18.47
N LEU A 204 -5.33 16.08 17.41
CA LEU A 204 -5.91 16.01 16.07
C LEU A 204 -7.04 14.97 16.07
N ASN A 205 -8.24 15.41 16.41
CA ASN A 205 -9.46 14.66 16.17
C ASN A 205 -9.83 14.82 14.68
N MET A 206 -9.11 14.15 13.77
CA MET A 206 -9.53 14.05 12.37
C MET A 206 -10.46 12.83 12.20
N PRO A 207 -11.66 13.01 11.63
CA PRO A 207 -12.54 11.88 11.34
C PRO A 207 -11.96 11.05 10.18
N MET A 208 -11.75 9.76 10.42
CA MET A 208 -11.34 8.76 9.42
C MET A 208 -12.51 8.48 8.45
N PRO A 209 -12.35 8.67 7.13
CA PRO A 209 -13.35 8.24 6.16
C PRO A 209 -13.31 6.71 6.03
N GLY A 210 -14.43 6.03 6.29
CA GLY A 210 -14.60 4.63 5.87
C GLY A 210 -15.17 3.62 6.88
N MET A 211 -15.56 4.03 8.09
CA MET A 211 -16.21 3.11 9.04
C MET A 211 -17.66 3.49 9.35
N TYR A 212 -18.53 3.38 8.35
CA TYR A 212 -19.94 3.10 8.61
C TYR A 212 -20.34 1.86 7.82
N GLY A 213 -20.55 0.77 8.57
CA GLY A 213 -21.24 -0.40 8.06
C GLY A 213 -22.67 -0.02 7.68
N ASN A 214 -23.10 -0.49 6.51
CA ASN A 214 -24.48 -0.40 6.09
C ASN A 214 -25.34 -1.26 7.03
N HIS A 215 -26.19 -0.60 7.81
CA HIS A 215 -27.38 -1.21 8.39
C HIS A 215 -28.60 -0.61 7.70
N PHE A 216 -29.17 -1.39 6.80
CA PHE A 216 -30.60 -1.40 6.50
C PHE A 216 -31.11 -2.80 6.83
#